data_AF-A0A935WZW2-F1
#
_entry.id   AF-A0A935WZW2-F1
#
_cell.length_a   1.000
_cell.length_b   1.000
_cell.length_c   1.000
_cell.angle_alpha   90.00
_cell.angle_beta   90.00
_cell.angle_gamma   90.00
#
_symmetry.space_group_name_H-M   'P 1'
#
loop_
_entity.id
_entity.type
_entity.pdbx_description
1 polymer ?
#
loop_
_entity_poly.entity_id
_entity_poly.type
_entity_poly.pdbx_seq_one_letter_code
_entity_poly.pdbx_strand_id
1 'polypeptide(L)'
;MNGRSASITIDVDPLRAYRAIHGLRRDGDGDQDRGKGKNGKKGGKSKGAKTKTNTETNTETDLETNLEGEIEGEIETRGKDDVDEGPDARASDPIYTVALPRFWSLIEEIGAPATVFVVGQDATRYAAAFEPAHRTGSEIANHSFAHDYRLSRKGKEEIDEDLERARLQLLPLAGPAGVVGFRAPGYNVSPTLLRCLVSAGYLYDASLLPAPAYFGLRAAAIAAYALARQPSASCVGHPLQFAGPLEPYRMTADRPWKPHPRGALVEIPIACEPTTRIPIIGTTWAMFPAPFRRALLARAQARLGHLNFEMHAIDLLDASDPGIPRDIVARQRDLHIPLSQKIAAFRDLFATLGRVARFRTLRDVAADLMSASSTDAKASKDTRDTPPR
;
A
#
# COMPACT_ATOMS: atom_id res chain seq x y z
N MET A 1 0.31 2.69 -31.31
CA MET A 1 -0.23 2.93 -29.96
C MET A 1 0.94 3.39 -29.11
N ASN A 2 0.89 4.61 -28.55
CA ASN A 2 1.96 5.12 -27.69
C ASN A 2 2.25 4.13 -26.56
N GLY A 3 3.52 3.88 -26.25
CA GLY A 3 4.02 2.89 -25.27
C GLY A 3 3.63 3.15 -23.81
N ARG A 4 2.38 3.51 -23.55
CA ARG A 4 1.80 3.66 -22.22
C ARG A 4 1.55 2.29 -21.60
N SER A 5 1.82 2.20 -20.32
CA SER A 5 1.58 0.99 -19.54
C SER A 5 0.87 1.31 -18.23
N ALA A 6 0.24 0.31 -17.66
CA ALA A 6 -0.33 0.38 -16.33
C ALA A 6 0.00 -0.91 -15.57
N SER A 7 0.11 -0.81 -14.26
CA SER A 7 0.24 -1.96 -13.37
C SER A 7 -0.89 -1.94 -12.36
N ILE A 8 -1.39 -3.12 -12.02
CA ILE A 8 -2.33 -3.32 -10.92
C ILE A 8 -1.54 -4.02 -9.84
N THR A 9 -1.48 -3.41 -8.66
CA THR A 9 -0.78 -3.99 -7.51
C THR A 9 -1.70 -4.14 -6.34
N ILE A 10 -1.45 -5.15 -5.52
CA ILE A 10 -2.18 -5.35 -4.28
C ILE A 10 -1.24 -5.65 -3.13
N ASP A 11 -1.46 -4.97 -2.02
CA ASP A 11 -0.79 -5.22 -0.74
C ASP A 11 -1.69 -6.13 0.10
N VAL A 12 -1.17 -7.32 0.41
CA VAL A 12 -1.91 -8.34 1.17
C VAL A 12 -1.50 -8.24 2.64
N ASP A 13 -2.07 -7.23 3.28
CA ASP A 13 -1.81 -6.93 4.68
C ASP A 13 -2.79 -7.68 5.59
N PRO A 14 -2.29 -8.46 6.56
CA PRO A 14 -3.17 -9.19 7.45
C PRO A 14 -3.96 -8.23 8.36
N LEU A 15 -5.18 -8.60 8.75
CA LEU A 15 -6.02 -7.73 9.62
C LEU A 15 -5.37 -7.41 10.97
N ARG A 16 -4.44 -8.26 11.43
CA ARG A 16 -3.66 -8.00 12.65
C ARG A 16 -2.78 -6.75 12.54
N ALA A 17 -2.28 -6.43 11.34
CA ALA A 17 -1.51 -5.22 11.10
C ALA A 17 -2.42 -3.98 11.27
N TYR A 18 -3.61 -3.99 10.68
CA TYR A 18 -4.60 -2.93 10.86
C TYR A 18 -4.96 -2.69 12.34
N ARG A 19 -5.14 -3.76 13.13
CA ARG A 19 -5.38 -3.61 14.59
C ARG A 19 -4.21 -2.95 15.33
N ALA A 20 -2.99 -3.38 15.03
CA ALA A 20 -1.78 -2.81 15.64
C ALA A 20 -1.69 -1.31 15.34
N ILE A 21 -2.07 -0.93 14.12
CA ILE A 21 -2.08 0.46 13.73
C ILE A 21 -3.06 1.27 14.59
N HIS A 22 -4.32 0.84 14.63
CA HIS A 22 -5.38 1.56 15.33
C HIS A 22 -5.33 1.47 16.88
N GLY A 23 -4.31 0.85 17.47
CA GLY A 23 -4.17 0.73 18.92
C GLY A 23 -5.24 -0.14 19.58
N LEU A 24 -5.81 -1.06 18.82
CA LEU A 24 -6.95 -1.86 19.24
C LEU A 24 -6.43 -3.08 20.02
N ARG A 25 -6.63 -3.09 21.35
CA ARG A 25 -6.46 -4.29 22.18
C ARG A 25 -7.73 -5.13 22.15
N ARG A 26 -7.58 -6.45 22.28
CA ARG A 26 -8.70 -7.39 22.36
C ARG A 26 -9.53 -7.11 23.62
N ASP A 27 -10.83 -6.88 23.46
CA ASP A 27 -11.78 -7.04 24.55
C ASP A 27 -11.81 -8.53 24.92
N GLY A 28 -11.17 -8.91 26.03
CA GLY A 28 -11.16 -10.31 26.45
C GLY A 28 -10.20 -10.69 27.58
N ASP A 29 -9.18 -9.89 27.89
CA ASP A 29 -8.36 -10.14 29.08
C ASP A 29 -8.98 -9.40 30.27
N GLY A 30 -9.98 -10.05 30.87
CA GLY A 30 -10.61 -9.59 32.09
C GLY A 30 -9.60 -9.62 33.23
N ASP A 31 -9.20 -8.44 33.68
CA ASP A 31 -8.60 -8.22 34.99
C ASP A 31 -9.57 -8.73 36.07
N GLN A 32 -9.41 -10.01 36.42
CA GLN A 32 -9.85 -10.51 37.72
C GLN A 32 -8.82 -10.09 38.76
N ASP A 33 -8.92 -8.84 39.23
CA ASP A 33 -8.59 -8.57 40.62
C ASP A 33 -9.56 -7.59 41.29
N ARG A 34 -9.86 -7.92 42.54
CA ARG A 34 -10.94 -7.43 43.38
C ARG A 34 -10.54 -6.14 44.07
N GLY A 35 -11.46 -5.18 44.24
CA GLY A 35 -11.19 -4.10 45.21
C GLY A 35 -12.16 -2.93 45.37
N LYS A 36 -13.35 -3.19 45.95
CA LYS A 36 -14.09 -2.30 46.89
C LYS A 36 -14.31 -0.81 46.52
N GLY A 37 -15.54 -0.51 46.08
CA GLY A 37 -16.49 0.35 46.81
C GLY A 37 -16.35 1.88 46.75
N LYS A 38 -17.37 2.56 46.21
CA LYS A 38 -18.38 3.32 46.98
C LYS A 38 -19.36 4.10 46.08
N ASN A 39 -20.61 4.09 46.53
CA ASN A 39 -21.78 4.89 46.18
C ASN A 39 -21.58 6.29 45.56
N GLY A 40 -22.45 6.63 44.60
CA GLY A 40 -22.79 8.00 44.23
C GLY A 40 -24.00 8.04 43.30
N LYS A 41 -25.04 8.81 43.66
CA LYS A 41 -26.42 8.75 43.16
C LYS A 41 -26.75 10.00 42.33
N LYS A 42 -27.76 9.90 41.45
CA LYS A 42 -28.50 10.97 40.72
C LYS A 42 -27.77 11.53 39.49
N GLY A 43 -28.41 11.84 38.36
CA GLY A 43 -29.82 11.87 37.96
C GLY A 43 -30.00 12.91 36.83
N GLY A 44 -30.92 12.66 35.89
CA GLY A 44 -31.69 13.74 35.26
C GLY A 44 -31.32 14.21 33.84
N LYS A 45 -32.28 13.91 32.95
CA LYS A 45 -32.90 14.78 31.92
C LYS A 45 -32.34 14.77 30.50
N SER A 46 -33.25 14.35 29.62
CA SER A 46 -33.32 14.63 28.20
C SER A 46 -33.52 16.12 27.88
N LYS A 47 -33.08 16.49 26.68
CA LYS A 47 -33.55 17.56 25.75
C LYS A 47 -32.55 17.49 24.59
N GLY A 48 -32.86 17.63 23.30
CA GLY A 48 -34.07 17.89 22.54
C GLY A 48 -33.56 18.14 21.12
N ALA A 49 -34.20 17.54 20.12
CA ALA A 49 -33.85 17.71 18.72
C ALA A 49 -33.98 19.17 18.27
N LYS A 50 -33.07 19.64 17.40
CA LYS A 50 -33.35 20.67 16.40
C LYS A 50 -32.45 20.50 15.17
N THR A 51 -33.13 20.33 14.05
CA THR A 51 -32.73 20.24 12.65
C THR A 51 -31.92 21.44 12.17
N LYS A 52 -30.90 21.21 11.33
CA LYS A 52 -30.58 22.10 10.20
C LYS A 52 -30.03 21.26 9.04
N THR A 53 -30.85 21.16 8.00
CA THR A 53 -30.44 20.87 6.63
C THR A 53 -29.61 22.03 6.11
N ASN A 54 -28.38 21.78 5.67
CA ASN A 54 -27.66 22.65 4.74
C ASN A 54 -27.02 21.76 3.68
N THR A 55 -27.58 21.84 2.48
CA THR A 55 -27.07 21.22 1.26
C THR A 55 -26.20 22.27 0.58
N GLU A 56 -24.91 22.30 0.89
CA GLU A 56 -23.92 23.07 0.13
C GLU A 56 -22.63 22.26 0.01
N THR A 57 -22.03 22.37 -1.17
CA THR A 57 -20.94 21.58 -1.73
C THR A 57 -19.69 21.54 -0.85
N ASN A 58 -19.41 20.39 -0.23
CA ASN A 58 -18.27 20.14 0.65
C ASN A 58 -17.26 19.14 0.06
N THR A 59 -17.07 19.14 -1.27
CA THR A 59 -16.18 18.14 -1.89
C THR A 59 -14.73 18.26 -1.45
N GLU A 60 -14.24 19.44 -1.07
CA GLU A 60 -12.86 19.62 -0.60
C GLU A 60 -12.71 19.23 0.88
N THR A 61 -13.67 19.63 1.71
CA THR A 61 -13.76 19.27 3.14
C THR A 61 -13.93 17.77 3.35
N ASP A 62 -14.74 17.10 2.52
CA ASP A 62 -14.95 15.66 2.58
C ASP A 62 -13.68 14.90 2.17
N LEU A 63 -12.90 15.42 1.20
CA LEU A 63 -11.62 14.84 0.79
C LEU A 63 -10.58 14.92 1.91
N GLU A 64 -10.42 16.10 2.53
CA GLU A 64 -9.49 16.30 3.65
C GLU A 64 -9.84 15.41 4.84
N THR A 65 -11.12 15.38 5.24
CA THR A 65 -11.59 14.56 6.37
C THR A 65 -11.41 13.05 6.10
N ASN A 66 -11.44 12.63 4.83
CA ASN A 66 -11.26 11.23 4.44
C ASN A 66 -9.78 10.80 4.44
N LEU A 67 -8.90 11.67 3.94
CA LEU A 67 -7.45 11.48 4.03
C LEU A 67 -7.00 11.41 5.49
N GLU A 68 -7.55 12.25 6.37
CA GLU A 68 -7.27 12.22 7.81
C GLU A 68 -7.61 10.86 8.47
N GLY A 69 -8.74 10.24 8.11
CA GLY A 69 -9.15 8.95 8.68
C GLY A 69 -8.27 7.77 8.22
N GLU A 70 -7.81 7.80 6.97
CA GLU A 70 -6.83 6.84 6.42
C GLU A 70 -5.46 7.01 7.10
N ILE A 71 -5.05 8.25 7.33
CA ILE A 71 -3.83 8.61 8.03
C ILE A 71 -3.85 8.17 9.50
N GLU A 72 -4.94 8.42 10.22
CA GLU A 72 -5.13 7.89 11.59
C GLU A 72 -5.09 6.35 11.60
N GLY A 73 -5.53 5.71 10.52
CA GLY A 73 -5.48 4.27 10.32
C GLY A 73 -4.16 3.70 9.81
N GLU A 74 -3.17 4.55 9.53
CA GLU A 74 -1.78 4.18 9.27
C GLU A 74 -0.84 4.53 10.43
N ILE A 75 -1.33 5.23 11.46
CA ILE A 75 -0.52 5.65 12.60
C ILE A 75 -0.46 4.58 13.68
N GLU A 76 0.57 3.73 13.66
CA GLU A 76 0.77 2.73 14.71
C GLU A 76 0.91 3.38 16.09
N THR A 77 0.09 2.93 17.05
CA THR A 77 0.18 3.32 18.47
C THR A 77 0.76 2.17 19.27
N ARG A 78 1.60 2.46 20.27
CA ARG A 78 2.41 1.43 20.95
C ARG A 78 1.54 0.42 21.71
N GLY A 79 1.24 -0.71 21.08
CA GLY A 79 0.89 -1.98 21.73
C GLY A 79 2.17 -2.70 22.15
N LYS A 80 2.22 -3.19 23.38
CA LYS A 80 3.26 -4.13 23.82
C LYS A 80 2.70 -5.52 23.55
N ASP A 81 3.55 -6.40 23.03
CA ASP A 81 3.42 -7.85 22.88
C ASP A 81 2.92 -8.30 21.50
N ASP A 82 3.74 -9.13 20.84
CA ASP A 82 3.30 -10.07 19.81
C ASP A 82 2.25 -10.98 20.46
N VAL A 83 0.98 -10.59 20.35
CA VAL A 83 -0.11 -11.39 20.90
C VAL A 83 -0.15 -12.69 20.10
N ASP A 84 0.18 -13.79 20.77
CA ASP A 84 -0.02 -15.13 20.24
C ASP A 84 -1.53 -15.38 20.10
N GLU A 85 -2.08 -15.00 18.95
CA GLU A 85 -3.46 -15.32 18.59
C GLU A 85 -3.57 -16.84 18.48
N GLY A 86 -4.32 -17.45 19.42
CA GLY A 86 -4.55 -18.89 19.45
C GLY A 86 -4.99 -19.47 18.09
N PRO A 87 -4.79 -20.78 17.88
CA PRO A 87 -4.82 -21.43 16.57
C PRO A 87 -6.09 -21.18 15.72
N ASP A 88 -7.24 -20.96 16.35
CA ASP A 88 -8.54 -20.79 15.67
C ASP A 88 -8.83 -19.36 15.15
N ALA A 89 -8.38 -18.29 15.80
CA ALA A 89 -8.61 -16.92 15.31
C ALA A 89 -7.76 -16.59 14.07
N ARG A 90 -6.62 -17.28 13.99
CA ARG A 90 -5.69 -17.28 12.88
C ARG A 90 -6.27 -18.03 11.67
N ALA A 91 -7.24 -18.95 11.83
CA ALA A 91 -7.60 -19.96 10.81
C ALA A 91 -8.27 -19.45 9.52
N SER A 92 -8.75 -18.21 9.44
CA SER A 92 -9.29 -17.63 8.21
C SER A 92 -9.26 -16.10 8.26
N ASP A 93 -8.10 -15.51 8.00
CA ASP A 93 -8.01 -14.06 7.79
C ASP A 93 -8.74 -13.71 6.46
N PRO A 94 -9.81 -12.89 6.50
CA PRO A 94 -10.64 -12.57 5.34
C PRO A 94 -9.88 -11.84 4.22
N ILE A 95 -8.71 -11.28 4.52
CA ILE A 95 -7.80 -10.75 3.51
C ILE A 95 -7.43 -11.85 2.50
N TYR A 96 -7.09 -13.04 3.00
CA TYR A 96 -6.68 -14.16 2.17
C TYR A 96 -7.85 -15.03 1.70
N THR A 97 -8.90 -15.15 2.52
CA THR A 97 -10.02 -16.07 2.23
C THR A 97 -11.21 -15.42 1.51
N VAL A 98 -11.30 -14.09 1.49
CA VAL A 98 -12.41 -13.34 0.86
C VAL A 98 -11.90 -12.30 -0.12
N ALA A 99 -11.04 -11.38 0.31
CA ALA A 99 -10.56 -10.28 -0.52
C ALA A 99 -9.70 -10.75 -1.70
N LEU A 100 -8.69 -11.58 -1.43
CA LEU A 100 -7.77 -12.06 -2.45
C LEU A 100 -8.48 -12.91 -3.54
N PRO A 101 -9.44 -13.81 -3.24
CA PRO A 101 -10.27 -14.45 -4.26
C PRO A 101 -11.08 -13.47 -5.13
N ARG A 102 -11.61 -12.38 -4.56
CA ARG A 102 -12.29 -11.32 -5.32
C ARG A 102 -11.32 -10.56 -6.21
N PHE A 103 -10.12 -10.27 -5.72
CA PHE A 103 -9.04 -9.69 -6.52
C PHE A 103 -8.76 -10.56 -7.73
N TRP A 104 -8.53 -11.86 -7.54
CA TRP A 104 -8.26 -12.77 -8.64
C TRP A 104 -9.41 -12.85 -9.64
N SER A 105 -10.65 -12.88 -9.16
CA SER A 105 -11.82 -12.85 -10.05
C SER A 105 -11.83 -11.60 -10.93
N LEU A 106 -11.46 -10.45 -10.37
CA LEU A 106 -11.38 -9.18 -11.09
C LEU A 106 -10.22 -9.18 -12.10
N ILE A 107 -9.05 -9.66 -11.71
CA ILE A 107 -7.87 -9.78 -12.58
C ILE A 107 -8.12 -10.74 -13.75
N GLU A 108 -8.75 -11.90 -13.49
CA GLU A 108 -9.17 -12.87 -14.50
C GLU A 108 -10.21 -12.27 -15.47
N GLU A 109 -11.19 -11.51 -14.97
CA GLU A 109 -12.20 -10.81 -15.79
C GLU A 109 -11.55 -9.81 -16.77
N ILE A 110 -10.50 -9.11 -16.34
CA ILE A 110 -9.80 -8.11 -17.16
C ILE A 110 -8.82 -8.76 -18.15
N GLY A 111 -8.32 -9.96 -17.83
CA GLY A 111 -7.28 -10.64 -18.61
C GLY A 111 -5.93 -9.92 -18.54
N ALA A 112 -5.61 -9.34 -17.38
CA ALA A 112 -4.36 -8.61 -17.13
C ALA A 112 -3.50 -9.32 -16.06
N PRO A 113 -2.17 -9.18 -16.08
CA PRO A 113 -1.34 -9.57 -14.95
C PRO A 113 -1.38 -8.50 -13.86
N ALA A 114 -1.14 -8.90 -12.62
CA ALA A 114 -0.98 -8.02 -11.47
C ALA A 114 0.36 -8.27 -10.74
N THR A 115 0.67 -7.46 -9.73
CA THR A 115 1.78 -7.69 -8.79
C THR A 115 1.23 -7.74 -7.37
N VAL A 116 1.46 -8.85 -6.67
CA VAL A 116 0.94 -9.09 -5.32
C VAL A 116 2.10 -8.99 -4.34
N PHE A 117 2.06 -8.01 -3.44
CA PHE A 117 3.02 -7.86 -2.36
C PHE A 117 2.55 -8.68 -1.17
N VAL A 118 3.36 -9.68 -0.81
CA VAL A 118 2.98 -10.70 0.17
C VAL A 118 3.85 -10.58 1.42
N VAL A 119 3.21 -10.63 2.58
CA VAL A 119 3.87 -10.72 3.89
C VAL A 119 4.43 -12.12 4.09
N GLY A 120 5.76 -12.22 4.23
CA GLY A 120 6.46 -13.51 4.24
C GLY A 120 6.00 -14.48 5.33
N GLN A 121 5.61 -13.98 6.51
CA GLN A 121 5.12 -14.79 7.62
C GLN A 121 3.80 -15.52 7.30
N ASP A 122 3.00 -14.98 6.38
CA ASP A 122 1.69 -15.52 6.01
C ASP A 122 1.75 -16.41 4.75
N ALA A 123 2.83 -16.31 3.97
CA ALA A 123 2.96 -16.92 2.66
C ALA A 123 2.71 -18.43 2.64
N THR A 124 3.42 -19.19 3.50
CA THR A 124 3.27 -20.66 3.57
C THR A 124 1.87 -21.07 3.99
N ARG A 125 1.25 -20.27 4.86
CA ARG A 125 -0.06 -20.58 5.43
C ARG A 125 -1.18 -20.43 4.41
N TYR A 126 -1.14 -19.37 3.61
CA TYR A 126 -2.17 -19.05 2.62
C TYR A 126 -1.69 -19.33 1.18
N ALA A 127 -0.73 -20.25 1.00
CA ALA A 127 -0.13 -20.56 -0.29
C ALA A 127 -1.17 -20.81 -1.40
N ALA A 128 -2.24 -21.56 -1.10
CA ALA A 128 -3.32 -21.84 -2.04
C ALA A 128 -4.02 -20.59 -2.57
N ALA A 129 -4.11 -19.52 -1.76
CA ALA A 129 -4.73 -18.26 -2.16
C ALA A 129 -3.91 -17.51 -3.24
N PHE A 130 -2.65 -17.89 -3.46
CA PHE A 130 -1.76 -17.32 -4.47
C PHE A 130 -1.62 -18.18 -5.73
N GLU A 131 -2.19 -19.39 -5.78
CA GLU A 131 -2.18 -20.23 -6.99
C GLU A 131 -2.66 -19.51 -8.26
N PRO A 132 -3.70 -18.64 -8.23
CA PRO A 132 -4.14 -17.92 -9.42
C PRO A 132 -3.09 -16.98 -10.02
N ALA A 133 -2.06 -16.58 -9.26
CA ALA A 133 -0.98 -15.73 -9.76
C ALA A 133 -0.29 -16.35 -10.97
N HIS A 134 -0.04 -17.66 -10.94
CA HIS A 134 0.59 -18.39 -12.05
C HIS A 134 -0.27 -18.40 -13.31
N ARG A 135 -1.59 -18.59 -13.16
CA ARG A 135 -2.52 -18.66 -14.29
C ARG A 135 -2.71 -17.30 -14.97
N THR A 136 -2.65 -16.23 -14.20
CA THR A 136 -2.83 -14.85 -14.68
C THR A 136 -1.52 -14.21 -15.15
N GLY A 137 -0.38 -14.88 -14.99
CA GLY A 137 0.93 -14.31 -15.27
C GLY A 137 1.33 -13.20 -14.28
N SER A 138 0.70 -13.18 -13.11
CA SER A 138 0.93 -12.18 -12.07
C SER A 138 2.23 -12.45 -11.31
N GLU A 139 2.81 -11.40 -10.76
CA GLU A 139 4.03 -11.42 -9.96
C GLU A 139 3.72 -11.58 -8.47
N ILE A 140 4.55 -12.34 -7.76
CA ILE A 140 4.64 -12.36 -6.30
C ILE A 140 5.87 -11.55 -5.88
N ALA A 141 5.66 -10.49 -5.09
CA ALA A 141 6.68 -9.58 -4.60
C ALA A 141 6.70 -9.55 -3.06
N ASN A 142 7.80 -9.04 -2.49
CA ASN A 142 8.03 -9.04 -1.04
C ASN A 142 7.41 -7.81 -0.36
N HIS A 143 6.61 -8.04 0.69
CA HIS A 143 6.10 -6.99 1.58
C HIS A 143 6.63 -7.07 3.02
N SER A 144 7.93 -7.35 3.16
CA SER A 144 8.61 -7.75 4.40
C SER A 144 8.17 -9.11 4.95
N PHE A 145 8.93 -9.65 5.91
CA PHE A 145 8.55 -10.91 6.56
C PHE A 145 7.41 -10.70 7.56
N ALA A 146 7.55 -9.72 8.45
CA ALA A 146 6.64 -9.54 9.60
C ALA A 146 5.62 -8.39 9.44
N HIS A 147 5.69 -7.62 8.34
CA HIS A 147 4.94 -6.37 8.18
C HIS A 147 5.27 -5.32 9.25
N ASP A 148 6.54 -5.19 9.61
CA ASP A 148 6.98 -4.23 10.63
C ASP A 148 7.13 -2.82 10.02
N TYR A 149 6.23 -1.90 10.39
CA TYR A 149 6.25 -0.48 9.98
C TYR A 149 7.55 0.26 10.34
N ARG A 150 8.34 -0.30 11.25
CA ARG A 150 9.63 0.24 11.71
C ARG A 150 10.81 -0.39 10.98
N LEU A 151 10.61 -1.30 10.04
CA LEU A 151 11.68 -1.98 9.30
C LEU A 151 12.74 -1.01 8.76
N SER A 152 12.32 0.14 8.21
CA SER A 152 13.24 1.17 7.68
C SER A 152 14.14 1.82 8.74
N ARG A 153 13.80 1.71 10.03
CA ARG A 153 14.57 2.23 11.17
C ARG A 153 15.48 1.18 11.82
N LYS A 154 15.38 -0.09 11.42
CA LYS A 154 16.17 -1.18 12.00
C LYS A 154 17.63 -1.16 11.52
N GLY A 155 18.46 -1.92 12.22
CA GLY A 155 19.85 -2.17 11.81
C GLY A 155 19.93 -2.97 10.52
N LYS A 156 21.10 -2.94 9.87
CA LYS A 156 21.33 -3.66 8.61
C LYS A 156 21.05 -5.16 8.76
N GLU A 157 21.52 -5.76 9.85
CA GLU A 157 21.43 -7.21 10.11
C GLU A 157 19.96 -7.64 10.26
N GLU A 158 19.16 -6.87 11.00
CA GLU A 158 17.73 -7.14 11.18
C GLU A 158 16.95 -6.99 9.87
N ILE A 159 17.33 -6.01 9.04
CA ILE A 159 16.72 -5.81 7.71
C ILE A 159 17.07 -6.99 6.80
N ASP A 160 18.34 -7.39 6.74
CA ASP A 160 18.76 -8.52 5.90
C ASP A 160 18.06 -9.82 6.32
N GLU A 161 17.90 -10.04 7.64
CA GLU A 161 17.18 -11.19 8.15
C GLU A 161 15.70 -11.17 7.74
N ASP A 162 15.01 -10.02 7.86
CA ASP A 162 13.62 -9.87 7.42
C ASP A 162 13.48 -10.17 5.92
N LEU A 163 14.33 -9.56 5.09
CA LEU A 163 14.31 -9.75 3.64
C LEU A 163 14.57 -11.21 3.25
N GLU A 164 15.57 -11.86 3.87
CA GLU A 164 15.90 -13.25 3.55
C GLU A 164 14.80 -14.21 4.00
N ARG A 165 14.27 -14.04 5.22
CA ARG A 165 13.16 -14.87 5.70
C ARG A 165 11.94 -14.74 4.80
N ALA A 166 11.59 -13.52 4.42
CA ALA A 166 10.47 -13.29 3.50
C ALA A 166 10.72 -13.96 2.15
N ARG A 167 11.90 -13.73 1.55
CA ARG A 167 12.27 -14.31 0.26
C ARG A 167 12.18 -15.84 0.27
N LEU A 168 12.68 -16.50 1.32
CA LEU A 168 12.61 -17.96 1.46
C LEU A 168 11.18 -18.50 1.49
N GLN A 169 10.25 -17.80 2.15
CA GLN A 169 8.83 -18.20 2.18
C GLN A 169 8.10 -17.92 0.86
N LEU A 170 8.53 -16.90 0.12
CA LEU A 170 7.88 -16.45 -1.10
C LEU A 170 8.38 -17.17 -2.36
N LEU A 171 9.59 -17.70 -2.38
CA LEU A 171 10.16 -18.41 -3.54
C LEU A 171 9.26 -19.53 -4.09
N PRO A 172 8.65 -20.40 -3.27
CA PRO A 172 7.72 -21.42 -3.77
C PRO A 172 6.48 -20.85 -4.47
N LEU A 173 6.04 -19.64 -4.06
CA LEU A 173 4.89 -18.96 -4.65
C LEU A 173 5.26 -18.18 -5.91
N ALA A 174 6.47 -17.63 -5.97
CA ALA A 174 6.94 -16.82 -7.09
C ALA A 174 7.43 -17.66 -8.29
N GLY A 175 7.79 -18.93 -8.04
CA GLY A 175 8.27 -19.83 -9.07
C GLY A 175 9.62 -19.40 -9.67
N PRO A 176 9.93 -19.82 -10.92
CA PRO A 176 11.24 -19.59 -11.55
C PRO A 176 11.63 -18.13 -11.73
N ALA A 177 10.65 -17.22 -11.76
CA ALA A 177 10.91 -15.79 -11.93
C ALA A 177 11.52 -15.15 -10.66
N GLY A 178 11.44 -15.84 -9.51
CA GLY A 178 11.98 -15.38 -8.25
C GLY A 178 11.24 -14.16 -7.66
N VAL A 179 11.75 -13.69 -6.53
CA VAL A 179 11.20 -12.54 -5.80
C VAL A 179 12.13 -11.36 -6.01
N VAL A 180 11.76 -10.45 -6.91
CA VAL A 180 12.62 -9.33 -7.35
C VAL A 180 12.06 -7.95 -7.00
N GLY A 181 10.80 -7.90 -6.56
CA GLY A 181 10.12 -6.69 -6.13
C GLY A 181 10.01 -6.57 -4.62
N PHE A 182 10.08 -5.34 -4.13
CA PHE A 182 9.85 -5.02 -2.73
C PHE A 182 8.90 -3.82 -2.58
N ARG A 183 8.10 -3.83 -1.52
CA ARG A 183 7.38 -2.66 -1.02
C ARG A 183 7.47 -2.65 0.49
N ALA A 184 7.85 -1.51 1.06
CA ALA A 184 8.01 -1.34 2.49
C ALA A 184 6.65 -1.19 3.20
N PRO A 185 6.46 -1.82 4.37
CA PRO A 185 5.30 -1.55 5.22
C PRO A 185 5.18 -0.05 5.55
N GLY A 186 3.97 0.49 5.36
CA GLY A 186 3.67 1.92 5.55
C GLY A 186 4.48 2.87 4.67
N TYR A 187 5.00 2.37 3.55
CA TYR A 187 5.78 3.12 2.56
C TYR A 187 7.08 3.71 3.09
N ASN A 188 7.58 3.25 4.24
CA ASN A 188 8.74 3.86 4.87
C ASN A 188 10.03 3.27 4.33
N VAL A 189 10.89 4.09 3.71
CA VAL A 189 12.19 3.66 3.19
C VAL A 189 13.35 4.41 3.85
N SER A 190 14.50 3.74 3.94
CA SER A 190 15.75 4.36 4.40
C SER A 190 16.92 3.95 3.50
N PRO A 191 18.01 4.74 3.45
CA PRO A 191 19.19 4.36 2.69
C PRO A 191 19.78 3.01 3.10
N THR A 192 19.63 2.62 4.38
CA THR A 192 20.06 1.30 4.85
C THR A 192 19.19 0.20 4.25
N LEU A 193 17.87 0.33 4.34
CA LEU A 193 16.94 -0.63 3.73
C LEU A 193 17.20 -0.80 2.23
N LEU A 194 17.34 0.30 1.49
CA LEU A 194 17.58 0.25 0.05
C LEU A 194 18.94 -0.37 -0.31
N ARG A 195 19.98 -0.19 0.52
CA ARG A 195 21.26 -0.90 0.34
C ARG A 195 21.11 -2.40 0.58
N CYS A 196 20.31 -2.80 1.57
CA CYS A 196 19.98 -4.20 1.81
C CYS A 196 19.21 -4.80 0.62
N LEU A 197 18.22 -4.09 0.06
CA LEU A 197 17.50 -4.53 -1.14
C LEU A 197 18.45 -4.77 -2.32
N VAL A 198 19.35 -3.81 -2.59
CA VAL A 198 20.37 -3.96 -3.66
C VAL A 198 21.28 -5.16 -3.38
N SER A 199 21.72 -5.34 -2.13
CA SER A 199 22.61 -6.45 -1.74
C SER A 199 21.93 -7.81 -1.85
N ALA A 200 20.62 -7.87 -1.57
CA ALA A 200 19.80 -9.07 -1.69
C ALA A 200 19.33 -9.36 -3.13
N GLY A 201 19.66 -8.50 -4.09
CA GLY A 201 19.37 -8.72 -5.51
C GLY A 201 17.97 -8.31 -5.96
N TYR A 202 17.27 -7.46 -5.20
CA TYR A 202 16.01 -6.86 -5.65
C TYR A 202 16.24 -5.96 -6.86
N LEU A 203 15.30 -5.98 -7.82
CA LEU A 203 15.33 -5.15 -9.01
C LEU A 203 14.61 -3.82 -8.81
N TYR A 204 13.58 -3.79 -7.97
CA TYR A 204 12.81 -2.58 -7.74
C TYR A 204 12.24 -2.47 -6.32
N ASP A 205 11.95 -1.23 -5.95
CA ASP A 205 11.11 -0.83 -4.82
C ASP A 205 9.87 -0.08 -5.37
N ALA A 206 8.74 -0.25 -4.70
CA ALA A 206 7.47 0.38 -5.08
C ALA A 206 6.81 1.07 -3.87
N SER A 207 7.64 1.73 -3.05
CA SER A 207 7.25 2.34 -1.78
C SER A 207 7.04 3.86 -1.88
N LEU A 208 7.32 4.48 -3.03
CA LEU A 208 7.15 5.92 -3.17
C LEU A 208 5.68 6.29 -3.41
N LEU A 209 5.09 7.00 -2.44
CA LEU A 209 3.83 7.71 -2.60
C LEU A 209 4.08 9.23 -2.71
N PRO A 210 4.09 9.81 -3.93
CA PRO A 210 4.43 11.20 -4.16
C PRO A 210 3.24 12.15 -3.90
N ALA A 211 2.69 12.09 -2.68
CA ALA A 211 1.51 12.82 -2.21
C ALA A 211 1.85 13.77 -1.04
N PRO A 212 2.27 15.02 -1.30
CA PRO A 212 2.75 15.95 -0.27
C PRO A 212 1.64 16.42 0.69
N ALA A 213 0.41 16.56 0.21
CA ALA A 213 -0.74 16.91 1.05
C ALA A 213 -1.04 15.80 2.09
N TYR A 214 -1.02 14.54 1.62
CA TYR A 214 -1.16 13.36 2.47
C TYR A 214 -0.08 13.32 3.56
N PHE A 215 1.17 13.61 3.21
CA PHE A 215 2.24 13.75 4.21
C PHE A 215 1.99 14.85 5.24
N GLY A 216 1.54 16.02 4.79
CA GLY A 216 1.23 17.14 5.70
C GLY A 216 0.18 16.75 6.74
N LEU A 217 -0.90 16.10 6.30
CA LEU A 217 -1.94 15.57 7.18
C LEU A 217 -1.37 14.47 8.12
N ARG A 218 -0.51 13.58 7.61
CA ARG A 218 0.15 12.53 8.42
C ARG A 218 1.04 13.11 9.51
N ALA A 219 1.86 14.09 9.16
CA ALA A 219 2.70 14.78 10.11
C ALA A 219 1.87 15.52 11.19
N ALA A 220 0.76 16.16 10.79
CA ALA A 220 -0.14 16.85 11.72
C ALA A 220 -0.82 15.88 12.70
N ALA A 221 -1.33 14.75 12.20
CA ALA A 221 -1.93 13.71 13.04
C ALA A 221 -0.92 13.14 14.04
N ILE A 222 0.28 12.75 13.58
CA ILE A 222 1.35 12.27 14.48
C ILE A 222 1.71 13.31 15.54
N ALA A 223 1.79 14.59 15.18
CA ALA A 223 2.05 15.67 16.13
C ALA A 223 0.91 15.83 17.16
N ALA A 224 -0.35 15.71 16.74
CA ALA A 224 -1.50 15.75 17.64
C ALA A 224 -1.47 14.59 18.66
N TYR A 225 -1.16 13.37 18.22
CA TYR A 225 -0.99 12.21 19.12
C TYR A 225 0.18 12.40 20.10
N ALA A 226 1.31 12.95 19.63
CA ALA A 226 2.46 13.24 20.49
C ALA A 226 2.12 14.29 21.56
N LEU A 227 1.38 15.34 21.19
CA LEU A 227 0.87 16.36 22.12
C LEU A 227 -0.12 15.78 23.14
N ALA A 228 -0.93 14.78 22.73
CA ALA A 228 -1.82 14.04 23.61
C ALA A 228 -1.10 13.02 24.53
N ARG A 229 0.24 12.96 24.49
CA ARG A 229 1.11 12.00 25.22
C ARG A 229 0.78 10.53 24.91
N GLN A 230 0.20 10.26 23.75
CA GLN A 230 0.01 8.90 23.25
C GLN A 230 1.25 8.49 22.44
N PRO A 231 1.88 7.34 22.73
CA PRO A 231 3.05 6.90 21.98
C PRO A 231 2.65 6.45 20.56
N SER A 232 3.19 7.13 19.54
CA SER A 232 3.10 6.70 18.14
C SER A 232 4.39 5.97 17.72
N ALA A 233 4.27 4.78 17.14
CA ALA A 233 5.34 4.00 16.53
C ALA A 233 5.58 4.39 15.05
N SER A 234 4.72 5.24 14.47
CA SER A 234 4.81 5.65 13.07
C SER A 234 6.06 6.44 12.69
N CYS A 235 6.43 6.28 11.43
CA CYS A 235 7.41 7.13 10.77
C CYS A 235 6.68 8.24 10.05
N VAL A 236 7.06 9.49 10.32
CA VAL A 236 6.58 10.65 9.55
C VAL A 236 6.99 10.49 8.07
N GLY A 237 8.12 9.83 7.81
CA GLY A 237 8.74 9.73 6.49
C GLY A 237 9.62 10.95 6.20
N HIS A 238 10.38 10.92 5.11
CA HIS A 238 11.20 12.07 4.71
C HIS A 238 10.39 12.98 3.76
N PRO A 239 10.31 14.31 3.96
CA PRO A 239 9.45 15.18 3.15
C PRO A 239 9.68 15.08 1.63
N LEU A 240 10.93 14.89 1.20
CA LEU A 240 11.26 14.72 -0.23
C LEU A 240 10.69 13.45 -0.87
N GLN A 241 10.34 12.44 -0.08
CA GLN A 241 9.63 11.26 -0.57
C GLN A 241 8.30 11.67 -1.21
N PHE A 242 7.54 12.53 -0.53
CA PHE A 242 6.22 12.92 -0.98
C PHE A 242 6.23 13.96 -2.12
N ALA A 243 7.40 14.49 -2.45
CA ALA A 243 7.62 15.35 -3.62
C ALA A 243 8.35 14.63 -4.77
N GLY A 244 8.48 13.30 -4.68
CA GLY A 244 9.25 12.49 -5.62
C GLY A 244 8.66 12.45 -7.05
N PRO A 245 9.41 11.81 -7.98
CA PRO A 245 8.96 11.58 -9.35
C PRO A 245 7.65 10.78 -9.41
N LEU A 246 6.88 10.98 -10.49
CA LEU A 246 5.62 10.27 -10.76
C LEU A 246 5.77 9.09 -11.72
N GLU A 247 6.89 9.04 -12.45
CA GLU A 247 7.20 8.00 -13.43
C GLU A 247 8.23 7.04 -12.85
N PRO A 248 8.29 5.78 -13.30
CA PRO A 248 9.37 4.86 -12.97
C PRO A 248 10.75 5.43 -13.28
N TYR A 249 11.70 5.27 -12.35
CA TYR A 249 13.06 5.76 -12.52
C TYR A 249 14.06 4.86 -11.82
N ARG A 250 15.30 4.86 -12.31
CA ARG A 250 16.43 4.24 -11.61
C ARG A 250 16.91 5.14 -10.49
N MET A 251 17.23 4.58 -9.34
CA MET A 251 17.72 5.29 -8.16
C MET A 251 18.95 4.63 -7.55
N THR A 252 19.68 5.39 -6.73
CA THR A 252 20.70 4.87 -5.83
C THR A 252 20.18 4.95 -4.40
N ALA A 253 20.65 4.06 -3.54
CA ALA A 253 20.18 3.99 -2.14
C ALA A 253 20.44 5.28 -1.34
N ASP A 254 21.44 6.08 -1.72
CA ASP A 254 21.72 7.39 -1.11
C ASP A 254 20.83 8.52 -1.65
N ARG A 255 20.19 8.33 -2.80
CA ARG A 255 19.32 9.33 -3.46
C ARG A 255 18.02 8.69 -3.95
N PRO A 256 17.20 8.13 -3.05
CA PRO A 256 16.04 7.34 -3.43
C PRO A 256 15.01 8.12 -4.23
N TRP A 257 14.80 9.40 -3.96
CA TRP A 257 13.74 10.20 -4.59
C TRP A 257 14.20 11.02 -5.80
N LYS A 258 15.31 10.61 -6.44
CA LYS A 258 15.87 11.30 -7.61
C LYS A 258 16.30 10.31 -8.68
N PRO A 259 15.95 10.55 -9.95
CA PRO A 259 16.47 9.78 -11.07
C PRO A 259 17.99 9.78 -11.11
N HIS A 260 18.55 8.58 -11.28
CA HIS A 260 19.97 8.35 -11.42
C HIS A 260 20.24 7.35 -12.56
N PRO A 261 20.91 7.75 -13.66
CA PRO A 261 21.10 6.90 -14.84
C PRO A 261 21.82 5.58 -14.58
N ARG A 262 22.63 5.51 -13.51
CA ARG A 262 23.35 4.31 -13.07
C ARG A 262 22.77 3.71 -11.79
N GLY A 263 21.51 4.02 -11.46
CA GLY A 263 20.85 3.50 -10.27
C GLY A 263 20.74 1.98 -10.27
N ALA A 264 21.13 1.33 -9.19
CA ALA A 264 21.12 -0.13 -9.08
C ALA A 264 19.72 -0.70 -8.81
N LEU A 265 18.78 0.15 -8.41
CA LEU A 265 17.40 -0.19 -8.08
C LEU A 265 16.45 0.68 -8.91
N VAL A 266 15.29 0.16 -9.28
CA VAL A 266 14.21 0.95 -9.89
C VAL A 266 13.21 1.34 -8.81
N GLU A 267 12.79 2.59 -8.78
CA GLU A 267 11.58 3.02 -8.07
C GLU A 267 10.41 2.98 -9.05
N ILE A 268 9.29 2.39 -8.64
CA ILE A 268 8.02 2.46 -9.37
C ILE A 268 6.96 3.13 -8.49
N PRO A 269 6.79 4.46 -8.59
CA PRO A 269 5.94 5.22 -7.69
C PRO A 269 4.48 4.79 -7.78
N ILE A 270 3.77 4.82 -6.66
CA ILE A 270 2.32 4.69 -6.62
C ILE A 270 1.69 5.85 -7.39
N ALA A 271 0.63 5.57 -8.14
CA ALA A 271 -0.02 6.55 -8.99
C ALA A 271 -0.58 7.73 -8.19
N CYS A 272 -0.16 8.93 -8.58
CA CYS A 272 -0.77 10.19 -8.12
C CYS A 272 -1.15 11.04 -9.33
N GLU A 273 -2.20 11.85 -9.20
CA GLU A 273 -2.56 12.79 -10.24
C GLU A 273 -1.46 13.87 -10.39
N PRO A 274 -1.01 14.19 -11.62
CA PRO A 274 0.19 15.02 -11.82
C PRO A 274 0.14 16.47 -11.30
N THR A 275 -1.04 17.05 -11.11
CA THR A 275 -1.24 18.44 -10.71
C THR A 275 -1.49 18.58 -9.22
N THR A 276 -2.50 17.89 -8.69
CA THR A 276 -2.91 17.97 -7.29
C THR A 276 -2.18 16.95 -6.41
N ARG A 277 -1.48 15.98 -7.00
CA ARG A 277 -0.80 14.89 -6.29
C ARG A 277 -1.72 14.05 -5.41
N ILE A 278 -3.01 14.02 -5.75
CA ILE A 278 -3.99 13.15 -5.11
C ILE A 278 -3.69 11.70 -5.51
N PRO A 279 -3.54 10.76 -4.56
CA PRO A 279 -3.35 9.35 -4.85
C PRO A 279 -4.50 8.77 -5.68
N ILE A 280 -4.14 7.98 -6.69
CA ILE A 280 -5.06 7.18 -7.51
C ILE A 280 -4.83 5.72 -7.09
N ILE A 281 -5.42 5.33 -5.97
CA ILE A 281 -5.27 4.03 -5.31
C ILE A 281 -6.64 3.42 -5.01
N GLY A 282 -6.69 2.15 -4.60
CA GLY A 282 -7.92 1.41 -4.34
C GLY A 282 -8.87 2.15 -3.39
N THR A 283 -8.35 2.63 -2.26
CA THR A 283 -9.12 3.33 -1.22
C THR A 283 -9.73 4.64 -1.74
N THR A 284 -8.91 5.55 -2.30
CA THR A 284 -9.42 6.81 -2.87
C THR A 284 -10.37 6.56 -4.04
N TRP A 285 -10.13 5.50 -4.81
CA TRP A 285 -10.96 5.13 -5.94
C TRP A 285 -12.30 4.49 -5.55
N ALA A 286 -12.37 3.80 -4.41
CA ALA A 286 -13.61 3.33 -3.82
C ALA A 286 -14.43 4.49 -3.25
N MET A 287 -13.77 5.47 -2.63
CA MET A 287 -14.43 6.55 -1.88
C MET A 287 -14.90 7.72 -2.74
N PHE A 288 -14.15 8.10 -3.77
CA PHE A 288 -14.45 9.34 -4.48
C PHE A 288 -15.65 9.20 -5.45
N PRO A 289 -16.44 10.27 -5.66
CA PRO A 289 -17.50 10.27 -6.67
C PRO A 289 -16.97 10.00 -8.07
N ALA A 290 -17.74 9.29 -8.90
CA ALA A 290 -17.32 8.88 -10.25
C ALA A 290 -16.84 10.05 -11.16
N PRO A 291 -17.50 11.22 -11.21
CA PRO A 291 -17.02 12.34 -12.04
C PRO A 291 -15.62 12.82 -11.61
N PHE A 292 -15.36 12.85 -10.31
CA PHE A 292 -14.08 13.28 -9.76
C PHE A 292 -12.96 12.29 -10.10
N ARG A 293 -13.22 11.00 -9.91
CA ARG A 293 -12.30 9.91 -10.28
C ARG A 293 -11.94 9.94 -11.76
N ARG A 294 -12.93 10.10 -12.63
CA ARG A 294 -12.71 10.22 -14.08
C ARG A 294 -11.84 11.43 -14.44
N ALA A 295 -12.03 12.56 -13.76
CA ALA A 295 -11.20 13.74 -13.98
C ALA A 295 -9.75 13.55 -13.50
N LEU A 296 -9.52 12.85 -12.38
CA LEU A 296 -8.17 12.50 -11.90
C LEU A 296 -7.47 11.58 -12.92
N LEU A 297 -8.13 10.50 -13.33
CA LEU A 297 -7.57 9.53 -14.27
C LEU A 297 -7.29 10.14 -15.64
N ALA A 298 -8.18 10.95 -16.19
CA ALA A 298 -7.97 11.60 -17.48
C ALA A 298 -6.71 12.49 -17.48
N ARG A 299 -6.48 13.24 -16.40
CA ARG A 299 -5.29 14.09 -16.25
C ARG A 299 -4.02 13.26 -16.06
N ALA A 300 -4.10 12.17 -15.31
CA ALA A 300 -2.99 11.23 -15.16
C ALA A 300 -2.62 10.59 -16.50
N GLN A 301 -3.59 10.02 -17.23
CA GLN A 301 -3.36 9.40 -18.55
C GLN A 301 -2.83 10.37 -19.61
N ALA A 302 -3.17 11.66 -19.50
CA ALA A 302 -2.67 12.67 -20.43
C ALA A 302 -1.16 12.94 -20.27
N ARG A 303 -0.60 12.77 -19.07
CA ARG A 303 0.76 13.21 -18.73
C ARG A 303 1.70 12.09 -18.31
N LEU A 304 1.15 10.96 -17.86
CA LEU A 304 1.93 9.81 -17.41
C LEU A 304 2.08 8.76 -18.53
N GLY A 305 3.29 8.22 -18.64
CA GLY A 305 3.68 7.07 -19.44
C GLY A 305 3.40 5.75 -18.73
N HIS A 306 3.53 5.72 -17.40
CA HIS A 306 3.16 4.57 -16.58
C HIS A 306 2.24 4.96 -15.42
N LEU A 307 1.26 4.11 -15.11
CA LEU A 307 0.37 4.27 -13.96
C LEU A 307 0.39 2.99 -13.12
N ASN A 308 0.92 3.07 -11.90
CA ASN A 308 0.93 1.99 -10.92
C ASN A 308 -0.27 2.12 -9.97
N PHE A 309 -1.36 1.41 -10.26
CA PHE A 309 -2.58 1.43 -9.45
C PHE A 309 -2.46 0.44 -8.30
N GLU A 310 -2.25 0.98 -7.10
CA GLU A 310 -2.13 0.23 -5.87
C GLU A 310 -3.50 0.02 -5.22
N MET A 311 -3.70 -1.15 -4.61
CA MET A 311 -4.87 -1.51 -3.83
C MET A 311 -4.43 -2.20 -2.55
N HIS A 312 -5.11 -1.94 -1.45
CA HIS A 312 -4.98 -2.78 -0.27
C HIS A 312 -6.05 -3.87 -0.36
N ALA A 313 -5.76 -5.07 0.12
CA ALA A 313 -6.76 -6.14 0.08
C ALA A 313 -8.07 -5.79 0.82
N ILE A 314 -8.01 -4.91 1.84
CA ILE A 314 -9.20 -4.40 2.52
C ILE A 314 -10.14 -3.59 1.59
N ASP A 315 -9.63 -3.01 0.50
CA ASP A 315 -10.44 -2.28 -0.49
C ASP A 315 -11.46 -3.19 -1.21
N LEU A 316 -11.28 -4.51 -1.12
CA LEU A 316 -12.14 -5.54 -1.70
C LEU A 316 -13.10 -6.17 -0.67
N LEU A 317 -13.23 -5.53 0.49
CA LEU A 317 -14.13 -5.92 1.57
C LEU A 317 -15.14 -4.82 1.86
N ASP A 318 -16.25 -5.16 2.52
CA ASP A 318 -17.14 -4.21 3.16
C ASP A 318 -17.55 -4.67 4.57
N ALA A 319 -18.29 -3.82 5.29
CA ALA A 319 -18.70 -4.07 6.67
C ALA A 319 -19.56 -5.34 6.86
N SER A 320 -20.11 -5.93 5.78
CA SER A 320 -20.92 -7.14 5.83
C SER A 320 -20.11 -8.43 5.70
N ASP A 321 -18.83 -8.33 5.36
CA ASP A 321 -17.99 -9.51 5.13
C ASP A 321 -17.69 -10.29 6.42
N PRO A 322 -17.66 -11.63 6.33
CA PRO A 322 -17.40 -12.47 7.49
C PRO A 322 -15.96 -12.27 7.97
N GLY A 323 -15.79 -12.25 9.29
CA GLY A 323 -14.47 -12.16 9.91
C GLY A 323 -13.87 -10.76 9.99
N ILE A 324 -14.56 -9.72 9.48
CA ILE A 324 -14.13 -8.33 9.65
C ILE A 324 -14.43 -7.86 11.09
N PRO A 325 -13.42 -7.46 11.87
CA PRO A 325 -13.61 -6.95 13.22
C PRO A 325 -14.40 -5.63 13.25
N ARG A 326 -15.37 -5.51 14.17
CA ARG A 326 -16.26 -4.33 14.27
C ARG A 326 -15.51 -3.04 14.60
N ASP A 327 -14.43 -3.14 15.34
CA ASP A 327 -13.51 -2.08 15.70
C ASP A 327 -12.75 -1.52 14.48
N ILE A 328 -12.40 -2.39 13.52
CA ILE A 328 -11.85 -1.96 12.22
C ILE A 328 -12.95 -1.28 11.39
N VAL A 329 -14.15 -1.87 11.28
CA VAL A 329 -15.30 -1.25 10.57
C VAL A 329 -15.58 0.17 11.08
N ALA A 330 -15.52 0.39 12.39
CA ALA A 330 -15.80 1.69 12.99
C ALA A 330 -14.79 2.79 12.61
N ARG A 331 -13.57 2.43 12.22
CA ARG A 331 -12.48 3.37 11.91
C ARG A 331 -12.21 3.48 10.41
N GLN A 332 -12.27 2.35 9.70
CA GLN A 332 -11.99 2.27 8.28
C GLN A 332 -13.22 2.70 7.48
N ARG A 333 -13.20 3.93 6.94
CA ARG A 333 -14.37 4.51 6.26
C ARG A 333 -14.75 3.80 4.97
N ASP A 334 -13.76 3.29 4.24
CA ASP A 334 -14.01 2.61 2.98
C ASP A 334 -14.89 1.37 3.21
N LEU A 335 -14.78 0.67 4.33
CA LEU A 335 -15.63 -0.49 4.67
C LEU A 335 -17.13 -0.16 4.75
N HIS A 336 -17.51 1.10 4.91
CA HIS A 336 -18.92 1.52 4.87
C HIS A 336 -19.47 1.67 3.44
N ILE A 337 -18.60 1.62 2.42
CA ILE A 337 -19.01 1.67 1.03
C ILE A 337 -19.37 0.24 0.59
N PRO A 338 -20.58 0.01 0.02
CA PRO A 338 -20.97 -1.33 -0.40
C PRO A 338 -20.00 -1.91 -1.43
N LEU A 339 -19.63 -3.18 -1.26
CA LEU A 339 -18.68 -3.87 -2.13
C LEU A 339 -19.08 -3.77 -3.61
N SER A 340 -20.37 -3.90 -3.93
CA SER A 340 -20.85 -3.80 -5.30
C SER A 340 -20.50 -2.47 -5.97
N GLN A 341 -20.48 -1.38 -5.21
CA GLN A 341 -20.07 -0.06 -5.71
C GLN A 341 -18.56 0.00 -5.90
N LYS A 342 -17.77 -0.54 -4.96
CA LYS A 342 -16.30 -0.62 -5.08
C LYS A 342 -15.87 -1.45 -6.30
N ILE A 343 -16.46 -2.64 -6.48
CA ILE A 343 -16.16 -3.51 -7.63
C ILE A 343 -16.57 -2.85 -8.94
N ALA A 344 -17.73 -2.18 -9.02
CA ALA A 344 -18.11 -1.44 -10.21
C ALA A 344 -17.12 -0.29 -10.52
N ALA A 345 -16.66 0.39 -9.48
CA ALA A 345 -15.64 1.43 -9.56
C ALA A 345 -14.30 0.92 -10.12
N PHE A 346 -13.81 -0.23 -9.64
CA PHE A 346 -12.57 -0.83 -10.14
C PHE A 346 -12.71 -1.36 -11.57
N ARG A 347 -13.84 -2.02 -11.89
CA ARG A 347 -14.14 -2.46 -13.26
C ARG A 347 -14.11 -1.30 -14.26
N ASP A 348 -14.75 -0.17 -13.93
CA ASP A 348 -14.76 1.02 -14.81
C ASP A 348 -13.35 1.58 -15.04
N LEU A 349 -12.51 1.59 -13.99
CA LEU A 349 -11.10 1.99 -14.09
C LEU A 349 -10.31 1.08 -15.00
N PHE A 350 -10.35 -0.23 -14.75
CA PHE A 350 -9.54 -1.18 -15.49
C PHE A 350 -9.98 -1.30 -16.95
N ALA A 351 -11.29 -1.25 -17.22
CA ALA A 351 -11.80 -1.16 -18.59
C ALA A 351 -11.33 0.13 -19.28
N THR A 352 -11.24 1.25 -18.56
CA THR A 352 -10.76 2.52 -19.12
C THR A 352 -9.25 2.52 -19.39
N LEU A 353 -8.46 2.00 -18.46
CA LEU A 353 -7.01 1.84 -18.62
C LEU A 353 -6.68 0.88 -19.77
N GLY A 354 -7.35 -0.27 -19.84
CA GLY A 354 -7.10 -1.30 -20.85
C GLY A 354 -7.36 -0.86 -22.30
N ARG A 355 -8.14 0.21 -22.51
CA ARG A 355 -8.34 0.81 -23.85
C ARG A 355 -7.12 1.58 -24.36
N VAL A 356 -6.24 2.04 -23.47
CA VAL A 356 -5.18 3.00 -23.80
C VAL A 356 -3.79 2.65 -23.27
N ALA A 357 -3.69 1.63 -22.43
CA ALA A 357 -2.45 1.18 -21.82
C ALA A 357 -2.36 -0.35 -21.83
N ARG A 358 -1.14 -0.87 -21.94
CA ARG A 358 -0.87 -2.29 -21.74
C ARG A 358 -0.65 -2.58 -20.27
N PHE A 359 -1.38 -3.54 -19.72
CA PHE A 359 -1.14 -4.03 -18.36
C PHE A 359 0.15 -4.86 -18.28
N ARG A 360 0.95 -4.63 -17.24
CA ARG A 360 2.24 -5.27 -16.99
C ARG A 360 2.47 -5.50 -15.50
N THR A 361 3.28 -6.49 -15.16
CA THR A 361 3.82 -6.62 -13.79
C THR A 361 4.85 -5.53 -13.51
N LEU A 362 5.09 -5.22 -12.24
CA LEU A 362 6.12 -4.25 -11.88
C LEU A 362 7.53 -4.76 -12.21
N ARG A 363 7.78 -6.07 -12.11
CA ARG A 363 9.00 -6.70 -12.62
C ARG A 363 9.25 -6.40 -14.09
N ASP A 364 8.22 -6.49 -14.95
CA ASP A 364 8.38 -6.22 -16.37
C ASP A 364 8.77 -4.75 -16.62
N VAL A 365 8.16 -3.83 -15.86
CA VAL A 365 8.47 -2.39 -15.93
C VAL A 365 9.90 -2.12 -15.47
N ALA A 366 10.32 -2.74 -14.35
CA ALA A 366 11.66 -2.61 -13.81
C ALA A 366 12.72 -3.18 -14.76
N ALA A 367 12.48 -4.38 -15.31
CA ALA A 367 13.39 -5.05 -16.23
C ALA A 367 13.64 -4.23 -17.50
N ASP A 368 12.58 -3.66 -18.09
CA ASP A 368 12.71 -2.77 -19.24
C ASP A 368 13.59 -1.56 -18.93
N LEU A 369 13.35 -0.90 -17.79
CA LEU A 369 14.09 0.29 -17.40
C LEU A 369 15.57 -0.01 -17.12
N MET A 370 15.87 -1.17 -16.52
CA MET A 370 17.23 -1.63 -16.28
C MET A 370 17.95 -2.00 -17.59
N SER A 371 17.22 -2.56 -18.57
CA SER A 371 17.77 -2.97 -19.87
C SER A 371 18.08 -1.79 -20.80
N ALA A 372 17.21 -0.77 -20.84
CA ALA A 372 17.32 0.38 -21.75
C ALA A 372 18.62 1.18 -21.56
N SER A 373 19.16 1.20 -20.35
CA SER A 373 20.42 1.90 -20.06
C SER A 373 21.67 1.15 -20.55
N SER A 374 21.59 -0.17 -20.77
CA SER A 374 22.72 -0.98 -21.24
C SER A 374 22.99 -0.75 -22.74
N THR A 375 21.94 -0.46 -23.50
CA THR A 375 21.99 -0.10 -24.92
C THR A 375 22.55 1.31 -25.14
N ASP A 376 22.15 2.29 -24.33
CA ASP A 376 22.68 3.66 -24.42
C ASP A 376 24.17 3.73 -24.02
N ALA A 377 24.59 2.92 -23.05
CA ALA A 377 26.00 2.82 -22.65
C ALA A 377 26.88 2.15 -23.73
N LYS A 378 26.34 1.20 -24.51
CA LYS A 378 27.05 0.60 -25.66
C LYS A 378 27.14 1.57 -26.84
N ALA A 379 26.06 2.28 -27.17
CA ALA A 379 26.05 3.28 -28.26
C ALA A 379 27.00 4.47 -27.98
N SER A 380 27.18 4.87 -26.71
CA SER A 380 28.16 5.90 -26.31
C SER A 380 29.63 5.43 -26.33
N LYS A 381 29.87 4.12 -26.36
CA LYS A 381 31.22 3.55 -26.43
C LYS A 381 31.69 3.40 -27.88
N ASP A 382 30.78 3.04 -28.78
CA ASP A 382 31.05 2.86 -30.21
C ASP A 382 31.40 4.17 -30.95
N THR A 383 30.97 5.33 -30.42
CA THR A 383 31.28 6.64 -31.00
C THR A 383 32.65 7.21 -30.56
N ARG A 384 33.35 6.55 -29.64
CA ARG A 384 34.65 7.00 -29.12
C ARG A 384 35.87 6.27 -29.72
N ASP A 385 35.66 5.23 -30.52
CA ASP A 385 36.74 4.43 -31.15
C ASP A 385 36.94 4.74 -32.64
N THR A 386 36.31 5.77 -33.20
CA THR A 386 36.67 6.28 -34.53
C THR A 386 37.82 7.28 -34.41
N PRO A 387 39.06 6.95 -34.84
CA PRO A 387 40.15 7.92 -34.86
C PRO A 387 39.83 9.04 -35.87
N PRO A 388 40.20 10.30 -35.57
CA PRO A 388 39.99 11.41 -36.49
C PRO A 388 40.79 11.16 -37.78
N ARG A 389 40.11 11.30 -38.92
CA ARG A 389 40.72 11.27 -40.26
C ARG A 389 41.44 12.56 -40.58
#